data_AF-A0AAV9MGN1-F1
#
_entry.id   AF-A0AAV9MGN1-F1
#
_cell.length_a   1.000
_cell.length_b   1.000
_cell.length_c   1.000
_cell.angle_alpha   90.00
_cell.angle_beta   90.00
_cell.angle_gamma   90.00
#
_symmetry.space_group_name_H-M   'P 1'
#
loop_
_entity.id
_entity.type
_entity.pdbx_description
1 polymer ?
#
loop_
_entity_poly.entity_id
_entity_poly.type
_entity_poly.pdbx_seq_one_letter_code
_entity_poly.pdbx_strand_id
1 'polypeptide(L)'
;MSLNFTRVAALMTDYSSYADKVESKPGHLSVMVDGYRVKEEAAPILQKIFLKYGDIAMNSSFSSVTFSSSLLEFVCDIYNKLEATDFLSITSTELQSMIAEVKDLESVKANQLVQDSCILKEAKTRNLVAMETHKKELEGLKEELATLQERIHRKEVERGIVHYENEKIMQRFADSKAKLNSYLKKSLVHDLL
;
A
#
# COMPACT_ATOMS: atom_id res chain seq x y z
N MET A 1 -22.97 -5.59 17.14
CA MET A 1 -22.81 -6.01 18.56
C MET A 1 -21.35 -6.35 18.78
N SER A 2 -20.60 -5.57 19.56
CA SER A 2 -19.19 -5.86 19.86
C SER A 2 -19.07 -6.68 21.15
N LEU A 3 -18.26 -7.73 21.10
CA LEU A 3 -17.92 -8.54 22.26
C LEU A 3 -16.99 -7.74 23.19
N ASN A 4 -17.43 -7.54 24.43
CA ASN A 4 -16.65 -6.81 25.44
C ASN A 4 -15.61 -7.75 26.07
N PHE A 5 -14.36 -7.61 25.65
CA PHE A 5 -13.23 -8.42 26.10
C PHE A 5 -12.97 -8.35 27.61
N THR A 6 -13.39 -7.27 28.28
CA THR A 6 -13.27 -7.11 29.73
C THR A 6 -14.13 -8.12 30.49
N ARG A 7 -15.33 -8.45 30.00
CA ARG A 7 -16.17 -9.51 30.59
C ARG A 7 -15.60 -10.91 30.40
N VAL A 8 -14.92 -11.15 29.27
CA VAL A 8 -14.29 -12.45 28.99
C VAL A 8 -13.05 -12.65 29.87
N ALA A 9 -12.27 -11.59 30.09
CA ALA A 9 -11.11 -11.64 30.99
C ALA A 9 -11.51 -11.88 32.46
N ALA A 10 -12.60 -11.27 32.93
CA ALA A 10 -13.11 -11.48 34.29
C ALA A 10 -13.64 -12.90 34.54
N LEU A 11 -14.15 -13.59 33.51
CA LEU A 11 -14.60 -14.98 33.59
C LEU A 11 -13.43 -15.99 33.66
N MET A 12 -12.24 -15.59 33.21
CA MET A 12 -11.04 -16.45 33.20
C MET A 12 -10.26 -16.42 34.52
N THR A 13 -10.49 -15.41 35.37
CA THR A 13 -9.77 -15.26 36.65
C THR A 13 -10.39 -16.04 37.82
N ASP A 14 -11.65 -16.49 37.70
CA ASP A 14 -12.35 -17.23 38.76
C ASP A 14 -12.13 -18.76 38.72
N TYR A 15 -11.39 -19.27 37.74
CA TYR A 15 -10.95 -20.67 37.71
C TYR A 15 -9.48 -20.79 38.13
N SER A 16 -9.23 -20.63 39.43
CA SER A 16 -7.95 -21.03 40.03
C SER A 16 -8.04 -22.44 40.61
N SER A 17 -6.95 -23.20 40.43
CA SER A 17 -6.59 -24.43 41.14
C SER A 17 -7.13 -25.77 40.63
N TYR A 18 -6.51 -26.29 39.57
CA TYR A 18 -5.77 -27.56 39.64
C TYR A 18 -4.54 -27.45 38.73
N ALA A 19 -3.38 -27.23 39.34
CA ALA A 19 -2.10 -27.39 38.68
C ALA A 19 -1.86 -28.90 38.49
N ASP A 20 -2.42 -29.47 37.41
CA ASP A 20 -1.91 -30.73 36.89
C ASP A 20 -0.65 -30.40 36.09
N LYS A 21 0.49 -30.90 36.59
CA LYS A 21 1.75 -30.84 35.87
C LYS A 21 1.61 -31.77 34.67
N VAL A 22 1.17 -31.22 33.54
CA VAL A 22 1.29 -31.90 32.25
C VAL A 22 2.77 -31.99 31.95
N GLU A 23 3.35 -33.15 32.28
CA GLU A 23 4.67 -33.55 31.86
C GLU A 23 4.69 -33.45 30.33
N SER A 24 5.36 -32.41 29.83
CA SER A 24 5.55 -32.24 28.40
C SER A 24 6.42 -33.41 27.95
N LYS A 25 5.82 -34.36 27.24
CA LYS A 25 6.55 -35.32 26.40
C LYS A 25 7.64 -34.55 25.66
N PRO A 26 8.86 -35.08 25.51
CA PRO A 26 9.93 -34.38 24.82
C PRO A 26 9.41 -34.01 23.44
N GLY A 27 9.23 -32.71 23.20
CA GLY A 27 8.75 -32.22 21.91
C GLY A 27 9.74 -32.74 20.87
N HIS A 28 9.23 -33.38 19.82
CA HIS A 28 10.03 -33.68 18.64
C HIS A 28 10.83 -32.42 18.30
N LEU A 29 12.16 -32.56 18.24
CA LEU A 29 13.06 -31.44 17.97
C LEU A 29 12.65 -30.87 16.60
N SER A 30 12.13 -29.64 16.62
CA SER A 30 11.77 -28.92 15.40
C SER A 30 12.87 -27.93 15.06
N VAL A 31 13.21 -27.86 13.78
CA VAL A 31 14.25 -26.99 13.24
C VAL A 31 13.65 -26.03 12.23
N MET A 32 14.33 -24.91 12.01
CA MET A 32 13.93 -23.92 11.02
C MET A 32 14.63 -24.21 9.69
N VAL A 33 13.87 -24.29 8.60
CA VAL A 33 14.37 -24.42 7.22
C VAL A 33 13.70 -23.32 6.39
N ASP A 34 14.50 -22.36 5.91
CA ASP A 34 14.05 -21.23 5.07
C ASP A 34 12.77 -20.51 5.56
N GLY A 35 12.64 -20.38 6.88
CA GLY A 35 11.50 -19.71 7.52
C GLY A 35 10.35 -20.64 7.96
N TYR A 36 10.41 -21.93 7.62
CA TYR A 36 9.44 -22.95 8.02
C TYR A 36 9.94 -23.76 9.21
N ARG A 37 9.05 -24.04 10.18
CA ARG A 37 9.37 -24.87 11.35
C ARG A 37 8.96 -26.31 11.06
N VAL A 38 9.93 -27.20 10.89
CA VAL A 38 9.67 -28.61 10.57
C VAL A 38 10.36 -29.56 11.54
N LYS A 39 9.92 -30.82 11.62
CA LYS A 39 10.63 -31.89 12.34
C LYS A 39 12.06 -32.05 11.79
N GLU A 40 13.01 -32.37 12.66
CA GLU A 40 14.42 -32.53 12.31
C GLU A 40 14.63 -33.55 11.17
N GLU A 41 13.88 -34.64 11.15
CA GLU A 41 13.92 -35.66 10.10
C GLU A 41 13.44 -35.17 8.72
N ALA A 42 12.57 -34.16 8.68
CA ALA A 42 12.03 -33.60 7.44
C ALA A 42 12.97 -32.56 6.82
N ALA A 43 13.82 -31.92 7.63
CA ALA A 43 14.70 -30.84 7.20
C ALA A 43 15.61 -31.18 5.99
N PRO A 44 16.34 -32.32 5.95
CA PRO A 44 17.20 -32.62 4.82
C PRO A 44 16.41 -32.87 3.52
N ILE A 45 15.19 -33.39 3.62
CA ILE A 45 14.32 -33.64 2.46
C ILE A 45 13.75 -32.33 1.95
N LEU A 46 13.28 -31.48 2.86
CA LEU A 46 12.75 -30.17 2.51
C LEU A 46 13.82 -29.32 1.80
N GLN A 47 15.06 -29.35 2.28
CA GLN A 47 16.19 -28.68 1.61
C GLN A 47 16.43 -29.25 0.20
N LYS A 48 16.38 -30.58 0.02
CA LYS A 48 16.49 -31.19 -1.32
C LYS A 48 15.35 -30.76 -2.25
N ILE A 49 14.12 -30.69 -1.72
CA ILE A 49 12.94 -30.23 -2.47
C ILE A 49 13.13 -28.77 -2.90
N PHE A 50 13.49 -27.88 -1.97
CA PHE A 50 13.70 -26.47 -2.26
C PHE A 50 14.86 -26.23 -3.23
N LEU A 51 15.94 -26.98 -3.11
CA LEU A 51 17.05 -26.90 -4.06
C LEU A 51 16.63 -27.27 -5.49
N LYS A 52 15.70 -28.23 -5.64
CA LYS A 52 15.26 -28.72 -6.94
C LYS A 52 14.10 -27.94 -7.55
N TYR A 53 13.14 -27.53 -6.72
CA TYR A 53 11.86 -26.98 -7.16
C TYR A 53 11.63 -25.52 -6.71
N GLY A 54 12.56 -24.96 -5.93
CA GLY A 54 12.34 -23.72 -5.21
C GLY A 54 11.40 -23.93 -4.02
N ASP A 55 11.07 -22.84 -3.33
CA ASP A 55 10.08 -22.87 -2.26
C ASP A 55 8.68 -23.19 -2.83
N ILE A 56 8.24 -24.44 -2.61
CA ILE A 56 6.97 -24.94 -3.12
C ILE A 56 5.77 -24.33 -2.38
N ALA A 57 5.96 -23.78 -1.18
CA ALA A 57 4.94 -23.09 -0.39
C ALA A 57 4.93 -21.56 -0.65
N MET A 58 5.92 -21.03 -1.37
CA MET A 58 5.96 -19.64 -1.80
C MET A 58 4.72 -19.28 -2.64
N ASN A 59 4.12 -18.13 -2.31
CA ASN A 59 2.88 -17.62 -2.91
C ASN A 59 1.67 -18.58 -2.79
N SER A 60 1.68 -19.49 -1.80
CA SER A 60 0.50 -20.27 -1.47
C SER A 60 -0.59 -19.38 -0.85
N SER A 61 -1.85 -19.84 -0.90
CA SER A 61 -3.00 -19.15 -0.30
C SER A 61 -3.03 -19.23 1.23
N PHE A 62 -2.06 -19.90 1.84
CA PHE A 62 -2.02 -20.12 3.28
C PHE A 62 -1.45 -18.89 3.99
N SER A 63 -2.27 -18.27 4.83
CA SER A 63 -1.87 -17.09 5.62
C SER A 63 -0.95 -17.41 6.80
N SER A 64 -0.94 -18.67 7.24
CA SER A 64 -0.18 -19.11 8.41
C SER A 64 1.07 -19.88 7.99
N VAL A 65 2.24 -19.35 8.32
CA VAL A 65 3.53 -20.04 8.14
C VAL A 65 3.54 -21.39 8.85
N THR A 66 2.85 -21.51 10.00
CA THR A 66 2.72 -22.79 10.71
C THR A 66 1.96 -23.80 9.87
N PHE A 67 0.87 -23.40 9.21
CA PHE A 67 0.11 -24.29 8.34
C PHE A 67 0.92 -24.70 7.11
N SER A 68 1.61 -23.73 6.48
CA SER A 68 2.55 -24.02 5.39
C SER A 68 3.65 -24.98 5.84
N SER A 69 4.16 -24.83 7.06
CA SER A 69 5.18 -25.73 7.62
C SER A 69 4.65 -27.16 7.78
N SER A 70 3.44 -27.33 8.35
CA SER A 70 2.80 -28.65 8.47
C SER A 70 2.54 -29.30 7.11
N LEU A 71 2.23 -28.51 6.09
CA LEU A 71 2.06 -29.02 4.74
C LEU A 71 3.38 -29.48 4.11
N LEU A 72 4.44 -28.72 4.32
CA LEU A 72 5.77 -29.09 3.85
C LEU A 72 6.27 -30.37 4.55
N GLU A 73 5.99 -30.54 5.85
CA GLU A 73 6.23 -31.80 6.55
C GLU A 73 5.47 -32.96 5.92
N PHE A 74 4.19 -32.76 5.60
CA PHE A 74 3.36 -33.78 4.96
C PHE A 74 3.91 -34.20 3.58
N VAL A 75 4.39 -33.24 2.77
CA VAL A 75 5.07 -33.56 1.51
C VAL A 75 6.37 -34.35 1.74
N CYS A 76 7.13 -34.00 2.79
CA CYS A 76 8.33 -34.75 3.17
C CYS A 76 7.99 -36.17 3.66
N ASP A 77 6.87 -36.36 4.36
CA ASP A 77 6.40 -37.67 4.80
C ASP A 77 6.01 -38.56 3.61
N ILE A 78 5.32 -38.01 2.60
CA ILE A 78 5.03 -38.72 1.33
C ILE A 78 6.34 -39.10 0.64
N TYR A 79 7.28 -38.16 0.52
CA TYR A 79 8.58 -38.41 -0.09
C TYR A 79 9.33 -39.54 0.60
N ASN A 80 9.41 -39.49 1.93
CA ASN A 80 10.03 -40.52 2.76
C ASN A 80 9.37 -41.88 2.58
N LYS A 81 8.03 -41.93 2.59
CA LYS A 81 7.30 -43.18 2.41
C LYS A 81 7.58 -43.80 1.03
N LEU A 82 7.68 -42.99 -0.02
CA LEU A 82 8.03 -43.45 -1.37
C LEU A 82 9.49 -43.87 -1.49
N GLU A 83 10.41 -43.24 -0.74
CA GLU A 83 11.85 -43.58 -0.76
C GLU A 83 12.18 -44.82 0.07
N ALA A 84 11.54 -44.99 1.24
CA ALA A 84 11.86 -46.04 2.20
C ALA A 84 11.12 -47.37 1.96
N THR A 85 10.01 -47.36 1.21
CA THR A 85 9.16 -48.54 1.02
C THR A 85 9.48 -49.20 -0.32
N ASP A 86 9.70 -50.53 -0.33
CA ASP A 86 9.80 -51.28 -1.58
C ASP A 86 8.53 -51.04 -2.40
N PHE A 87 8.68 -50.60 -3.66
CA PHE A 87 7.56 -50.20 -4.52
C PHE A 87 6.44 -51.25 -4.61
N LEU A 88 6.79 -52.54 -4.50
CA LEU A 88 5.85 -53.66 -4.53
C LEU A 88 5.03 -53.84 -3.24
N SER A 89 5.38 -53.14 -2.17
CA SER A 89 4.71 -53.21 -0.86
C SER A 89 3.76 -52.03 -0.59
N ILE A 90 3.77 -51.00 -1.45
CA ILE A 90 2.77 -49.92 -1.42
C ILE A 90 1.53 -50.40 -2.15
N THR A 91 0.37 -50.36 -1.49
CA THR A 91 -0.89 -50.73 -2.14
C THR A 91 -1.29 -49.68 -3.17
N SER A 92 -1.97 -50.10 -4.24
CA SER A 92 -2.50 -49.18 -5.26
C SER A 92 -3.36 -48.08 -4.63
N THR A 93 -4.18 -48.41 -3.63
CA THR A 93 -5.04 -47.46 -2.91
C THR A 93 -4.24 -46.40 -2.17
N GLU A 94 -3.17 -46.77 -1.47
CA GLU A 94 -2.31 -45.81 -0.76
C GLU A 94 -1.59 -44.88 -1.73
N LEU A 95 -1.08 -45.41 -2.85
CA LEU A 95 -0.44 -44.60 -3.87
C LEU A 95 -1.41 -43.60 -4.49
N GLN A 96 -2.66 -44.02 -4.77
CA GLN A 96 -3.69 -43.12 -5.27
C GLN A 96 -4.05 -42.03 -4.25
N SER A 97 -4.08 -42.34 -2.96
CA SER A 97 -4.31 -41.34 -1.90
C SER A 97 -3.23 -40.26 -1.91
N MET A 98 -1.96 -40.66 -1.91
CA MET A 98 -0.83 -39.71 -1.93
C MET A 98 -0.83 -38.83 -3.19
N ILE A 99 -1.17 -39.41 -4.34
CA ILE A 99 -1.29 -38.65 -5.59
C ILE A 99 -2.44 -37.65 -5.50
N ALA A 100 -3.60 -38.04 -4.96
CA ALA A 100 -4.72 -37.13 -4.78
C ALA A 100 -4.37 -35.98 -3.84
N GLU A 101 -3.74 -36.28 -2.71
CA GLU A 101 -3.30 -35.30 -1.72
C GLU A 101 -2.34 -34.27 -2.34
N VAL A 102 -1.31 -34.71 -3.09
CA VAL A 102 -0.38 -33.79 -3.78
C VAL A 102 -1.11 -32.94 -4.83
N LYS A 103 -2.04 -33.52 -5.59
CA LYS A 103 -2.84 -32.78 -6.58
C LYS A 103 -3.72 -31.71 -5.94
N ASP A 104 -4.28 -31.99 -4.77
CA ASP A 104 -5.08 -30.99 -4.04
C ASP A 104 -4.22 -29.78 -3.67
N LEU A 105 -2.97 -30.00 -3.24
CA LEU A 105 -2.03 -28.91 -2.94
C LEU A 105 -1.66 -28.09 -4.18
N GLU A 106 -1.40 -28.76 -5.30
CA GLU A 106 -1.13 -28.10 -6.57
C GLU A 106 -2.33 -27.24 -7.01
N SER A 107 -3.55 -27.75 -6.85
CA SER A 107 -4.78 -27.04 -7.23
C SER A 107 -4.98 -25.76 -6.42
N VAL A 108 -4.68 -25.78 -5.12
CA VAL A 108 -4.76 -24.61 -4.23
C VAL A 108 -3.80 -23.51 -4.71
N LYS A 109 -2.57 -23.88 -5.06
CA LYS A 109 -1.57 -22.93 -5.58
C LYS A 109 -1.97 -22.35 -6.94
N ALA A 110 -2.48 -23.18 -7.85
CA ALA A 110 -2.95 -22.73 -9.17
C ALA A 110 -4.11 -21.74 -9.04
N ASN A 111 -5.07 -22.02 -8.16
CA ASN A 111 -6.20 -21.12 -7.90
C ASN A 111 -5.75 -19.77 -7.34
N GLN A 112 -4.76 -19.75 -6.45
CA GLN A 112 -4.19 -18.50 -5.91
C GLN A 112 -3.55 -17.66 -7.01
N LEU A 113 -2.75 -18.27 -7.89
CA LEU A 113 -2.12 -17.55 -9.01
C LEU A 113 -3.16 -16.95 -9.98
N VAL A 114 -4.26 -17.66 -10.21
CA VAL A 114 -5.37 -17.12 -11.01
C VAL A 114 -6.01 -15.92 -10.32
N GLN A 115 -6.26 -16.02 -9.01
CA GLN A 115 -6.81 -14.91 -8.23
C GLN A 115 -5.90 -13.68 -8.26
N ASP A 116 -4.60 -13.85 -8.03
CA ASP A 116 -3.62 -12.76 -8.06
C ASP A 116 -3.55 -12.12 -9.45
N SER A 117 -3.57 -12.92 -10.51
CA SER A 117 -3.61 -12.45 -11.89
C SER A 117 -4.87 -11.62 -12.19
N CYS A 118 -6.02 -12.05 -11.68
CA CYS A 118 -7.28 -11.29 -11.80
C CYS A 118 -7.18 -9.93 -11.09
N ILE A 119 -6.71 -9.90 -9.85
CA ILE A 119 -6.53 -8.66 -9.07
C ILE A 119 -5.59 -7.70 -9.81
N LEU A 120 -4.47 -8.23 -10.33
CA LEU A 120 -3.49 -7.43 -11.06
C LEU A 120 -4.07 -6.87 -12.36
N LYS A 121 -4.87 -7.65 -13.10
CA LYS A 121 -5.55 -7.21 -14.32
C LYS A 121 -6.56 -6.10 -14.03
N GLU A 122 -7.31 -6.20 -12.95
CA GLU A 122 -8.25 -5.17 -12.50
C GLU A 122 -7.52 -3.89 -12.08
N ALA A 123 -6.45 -4.02 -11.28
CA ALA A 123 -5.61 -2.89 -10.87
C ALA A 123 -4.99 -2.17 -12.08
N LYS A 124 -4.45 -2.94 -13.04
CA LYS A 124 -3.92 -2.41 -14.30
C LYS A 124 -4.98 -1.62 -15.08
N THR A 125 -6.19 -2.14 -15.17
CA THR A 125 -7.30 -1.50 -15.87
C THR A 125 -7.71 -0.19 -15.19
N ARG A 126 -7.84 -0.19 -13.85
CA ARG A 126 -8.13 1.02 -13.06
C ARG A 126 -7.06 2.10 -13.24
N ASN A 127 -5.79 1.70 -13.19
CA ASN A 127 -4.68 2.64 -13.36
C ASN A 127 -4.66 3.26 -14.76
N LEU A 128 -4.94 2.47 -15.81
CA LEU A 128 -5.01 2.98 -17.18
C LEU A 128 -6.11 4.03 -17.35
N VAL A 129 -7.28 3.80 -16.75
CA VAL A 129 -8.38 4.79 -16.74
C VAL A 129 -7.97 6.04 -15.98
N ALA A 130 -7.39 5.91 -14.79
CA ALA A 130 -6.95 7.04 -13.98
C ALA A 130 -5.89 7.89 -14.70
N MET A 131 -4.92 7.26 -15.37
CA MET A 131 -3.91 7.95 -16.16
C MET A 131 -4.51 8.79 -17.28
N GLU A 132 -5.49 8.23 -18.01
CA GLU A 132 -6.15 8.96 -19.10
C GLU A 132 -7.02 10.12 -18.57
N THR A 133 -7.69 9.92 -17.43
CA THR A 133 -8.44 10.99 -16.76
C THR A 133 -7.52 12.12 -16.33
N HIS A 134 -6.43 11.83 -15.62
CA HIS A 134 -5.48 12.85 -15.18
C HIS A 134 -4.79 13.56 -16.34
N LYS A 135 -4.54 12.87 -17.46
CA LYS A 135 -4.03 13.50 -18.67
C LYS A 135 -5.01 14.56 -19.21
N LYS A 136 -6.31 14.27 -19.23
CA LYS A 136 -7.34 15.22 -19.67
C LYS A 136 -7.49 16.39 -18.71
N GLU A 137 -7.50 16.13 -17.40
CA GLU A 137 -7.53 17.17 -16.36
C GLU A 137 -6.32 18.10 -16.48
N LEU A 138 -5.13 17.55 -16.68
CA LEU A 138 -3.90 18.33 -16.86
C LEU A 138 -3.98 19.24 -18.09
N GLU A 139 -4.54 18.76 -19.20
CA GLU A 139 -4.68 19.57 -20.41
C GLU A 139 -5.68 20.71 -20.19
N GLY A 140 -6.82 20.45 -19.53
CA GLY A 140 -7.77 21.50 -19.15
C GLY A 140 -7.15 22.58 -18.24
N LEU A 141 -6.34 22.17 -17.25
CA LEU A 141 -5.63 23.11 -16.38
C LEU A 141 -4.61 23.97 -17.13
N LYS A 142 -3.96 23.43 -18.17
CA LYS A 142 -3.04 24.22 -19.01
C LYS A 142 -3.79 25.27 -19.82
N GLU A 143 -4.94 24.92 -20.39
CA GLU A 143 -5.80 25.86 -21.10
C GLU A 143 -6.27 26.98 -20.17
N GLU A 144 -6.77 26.63 -18.98
CA GLU A 144 -7.17 27.63 -17.97
C GLU A 144 -6.00 28.55 -17.58
N LEU A 145 -4.80 28.00 -17.36
CA LEU A 145 -3.61 28.77 -17.03
C LEU A 145 -3.26 29.77 -18.14
N ALA A 146 -3.35 29.39 -19.41
CA ALA A 146 -3.12 30.28 -20.54
C ALA A 146 -4.13 31.45 -20.56
N THR A 147 -5.42 31.18 -20.30
CA THR A 147 -6.45 32.24 -20.24
C THR A 147 -6.21 33.21 -19.07
N LEU A 148 -5.79 32.70 -17.91
CA LEU A 148 -5.49 33.52 -16.74
C LEU A 148 -4.26 34.40 -16.96
N GLN A 149 -3.22 33.86 -17.60
CA GLN A 149 -2.03 34.63 -17.97
C GLN A 149 -2.37 35.80 -18.89
N GLU A 150 -3.19 35.57 -19.92
CA GLU A 150 -3.63 36.63 -20.83
C GLU A 150 -4.45 37.70 -20.08
N ARG A 151 -5.31 37.28 -19.17
CA ARG A 151 -6.13 38.17 -18.34
C ARG A 151 -5.27 39.00 -17.37
N ILE A 152 -4.23 38.42 -16.78
CA ILE A 152 -3.25 39.15 -15.95
C ILE A 152 -2.55 40.21 -16.79
N HIS A 153 -2.04 39.84 -17.97
CA HIS A 153 -1.34 40.77 -18.85
C HIS A 153 -2.22 41.98 -19.23
N ARG A 154 -3.49 41.74 -19.60
CA ARG A 154 -4.45 42.83 -19.87
C ARG A 154 -4.62 43.75 -18.67
N LYS A 155 -4.76 43.21 -17.46
CA LYS A 155 -4.92 44.01 -16.24
C LYS A 155 -3.66 44.80 -15.88
N GLU A 156 -2.48 44.28 -16.18
CA GLU A 156 -1.22 45.01 -16.01
C GLU A 156 -1.12 46.22 -16.94
N VAL A 157 -1.53 46.05 -18.21
CA VAL A 157 -1.59 47.15 -19.19
C VAL A 157 -2.58 48.23 -18.74
N GLU A 158 -3.81 47.85 -18.37
CA GLU A 158 -4.82 48.78 -17.85
C GLU A 158 -4.32 49.53 -16.62
N ARG A 159 -3.68 48.83 -15.67
CA ARG A 159 -3.07 49.44 -14.48
C ARG A 159 -2.01 50.46 -14.86
N GLY A 160 -1.17 50.17 -15.85
CA GLY A 160 -0.13 51.08 -16.33
C GLY A 160 -0.69 52.38 -16.90
N ILE A 161 -1.78 52.29 -17.68
CA ILE A 161 -2.47 53.46 -18.24
C ILE A 161 -3.03 54.34 -17.11
N VAL A 162 -3.79 53.75 -16.18
CA VAL A 162 -4.38 54.48 -15.06
C VAL A 162 -3.31 55.09 -14.16
N HIS A 163 -2.21 54.38 -13.92
CA HIS A 163 -1.08 54.88 -13.14
C HIS A 163 -0.47 56.14 -13.79
N TYR A 164 -0.22 56.10 -15.09
CA TYR A 164 0.34 57.24 -15.84
C TYR A 164 -0.59 58.46 -15.85
N GLU A 165 -1.90 58.25 -16.03
CA GLU A 165 -2.88 59.34 -15.94
C GLU A 165 -2.92 59.95 -14.53
N ASN A 166 -2.86 59.12 -13.50
CA ASN A 166 -2.80 59.59 -12.11
C ASN A 166 -1.54 60.42 -11.84
N GLU A 167 -0.37 60.02 -12.34
CA GLU A 167 0.86 60.81 -12.24
C GLU A 167 0.73 62.20 -12.90
N LYS A 168 0.12 62.26 -14.09
CA LYS A 168 -0.16 63.54 -14.76
C LYS A 168 -1.10 64.43 -13.93
N ILE A 169 -2.14 63.85 -13.33
CA ILE A 169 -3.08 64.58 -12.48
C ILE A 169 -2.37 65.11 -11.24
N MET A 170 -1.56 64.29 -10.58
CA MET A 170 -0.77 64.69 -9.40
C MET A 170 0.18 65.85 -9.74
N GLN A 171 0.84 65.81 -10.88
CA GLN A 171 1.71 66.91 -11.32
C GLN A 171 0.92 68.21 -11.51
N ARG A 172 -0.22 68.17 -12.22
CA ARG A 172 -1.07 69.36 -12.41
C ARG A 172 -1.59 69.93 -11.08
N PHE A 173 -1.90 69.06 -10.13
CA PHE A 173 -2.33 69.47 -8.80
C PHE A 173 -1.21 70.17 -8.03
N ALA A 174 0.01 69.62 -8.09
CA ALA A 174 1.21 70.24 -7.50
C ALA A 174 1.48 71.62 -8.10
N ASP A 175 1.45 71.75 -9.43
CA ASP A 175 1.63 73.02 -10.13
C ASP A 175 0.55 74.05 -9.73
N SER A 176 -0.70 73.61 -9.66
CA SER A 176 -1.83 74.47 -9.26
C SER A 176 -1.71 74.93 -7.80
N LYS A 177 -1.30 74.04 -6.89
CA LYS A 177 -1.05 74.35 -5.48
C LYS A 177 0.09 75.36 -5.33
N ALA A 178 1.18 75.17 -6.07
CA ALA A 178 2.31 76.11 -6.08
C ALA A 178 1.88 77.50 -6.57
N LYS A 179 1.08 77.54 -7.64
CA LYS A 179 0.53 78.78 -8.19
C LYS A 179 -0.38 79.50 -7.18
N LEU A 180 -1.31 78.78 -6.54
CA LEU A 180 -2.19 79.32 -5.49
C LEU A 180 -1.38 79.91 -4.33
N ASN A 181 -0.39 79.17 -3.83
CA ASN A 181 0.48 79.64 -2.75
C ASN A 181 1.26 80.90 -3.15
N SER A 182 1.68 81.03 -4.41
CA SER A 182 2.35 82.23 -4.89
C SER A 182 1.42 83.45 -4.92
N TYR A 183 0.14 83.26 -5.26
CA TYR A 183 -0.85 84.34 -5.24
C TYR A 183 -1.17 84.78 -3.82
N LEU A 184 -1.33 83.83 -2.89
CA LEU A 184 -1.56 84.13 -1.49
C LEU A 184 -0.44 85.01 -0.92
N LYS A 185 0.83 84.63 -1.15
CA LYS A 185 2.02 85.38 -0.70
C LYS A 185 2.19 86.77 -1.32
N LYS A 186 1.58 87.03 -2.48
CA LYS A 186 1.65 88.32 -3.19
C LYS A 186 0.37 89.15 -3.01
N SER A 187 -0.56 88.67 -2.19
CA SER A 187 -1.83 89.35 -1.95
C SER A 187 -1.60 90.66 -1.19
N LEU A 188 -2.27 91.73 -1.60
CA LEU A 188 -2.32 93.02 -0.88
C LEU A 188 -2.95 92.91 0.52
N VAL A 189 -3.55 91.75 0.82
CA VAL A 189 -4.19 91.42 2.10
C VAL A 189 -3.37 90.41 2.91
N HIS A 190 -2.19 89.98 2.43
CA HIS A 190 -1.36 88.97 3.11
C HIS A 190 -0.96 89.41 4.53
N ASP A 191 -0.71 90.69 4.74
CA ASP A 191 -0.29 91.24 6.03
C ASP A 191 -1.47 91.68 6.92
N LEU A 192 -2.71 91.43 6.48
CA LEU A 192 -3.97 91.76 7.17
C LEU A 192 -4.66 90.54 7.80
N LEU A 193 -4.10 89.33 7.63
CA LEU A 193 -4.50 88.07 8.26
C LEU A 193 -3.40 87.61 9.23
#